data_AF-A0A3E0R118-F1
#
_entry.id   AF-A0A3E0R118-F1
#
_cell.length_a   1.000
_cell.length_b   1.000
_cell.length_c   1.000
_cell.angle_alpha   90.00
_cell.angle_beta   90.00
_cell.angle_gamma   90.00
#
_symmetry.space_group_name_H-M   'P 1'
#
loop_
_entity.id
_entity.type
_entity.pdbx_description
1 polymer ?
#
loop_
_entity_poly.entity_id
_entity_poly.type
_entity_poly.pdbx_seq_one_letter_code
_entity_poly.pdbx_strand_id
1 'polypeptide(L)'
;MASQKAKFEQYRIRMLSGFLIGFTFWQIPMLLSYIWPNNETVELVGAILSPIALIGGIVWAYYLFQVVRFVMILRKNPDLNKTLNDERIQHTRLKSFAVGFWVVVMLQAPLFYLAPLVGMTVQGVILTNIFFGVTSALLAFLIFERAQ
;
A
#
# COMPACT_ATOMS: atom_id res chain seq x y z
N MET A 1 -30.14 -6.82 6.37
CA MET A 1 -29.25 -6.02 5.50
C MET A 1 -28.13 -5.31 6.27
N ALA A 2 -28.40 -4.59 7.38
CA ALA A 2 -27.37 -3.90 8.17
C ALA A 2 -26.21 -4.79 8.66
N SER A 3 -26.51 -6.00 9.19
CA SER A 3 -25.48 -6.97 9.62
C SER A 3 -24.58 -7.47 8.47
N GLN A 4 -25.12 -7.55 7.24
CA GLN A 4 -24.36 -8.00 6.08
C GLN A 4 -23.45 -6.88 5.53
N LYS A 5 -23.92 -5.63 5.53
CA LYS A 5 -23.13 -4.44 5.17
C LYS A 5 -21.88 -4.33 6.08
N ALA A 6 -22.09 -4.37 7.40
CA ALA A 6 -21.02 -4.27 8.38
C ALA A 6 -19.94 -5.37 8.22
N LYS A 7 -20.36 -6.61 7.91
CA LYS A 7 -19.42 -7.71 7.63
C LYS A 7 -18.55 -7.43 6.41
N PHE A 8 -19.12 -6.87 5.34
CA PHE A 8 -18.36 -6.54 4.13
C PHE A 8 -17.43 -5.34 4.32
N GLU A 9 -17.81 -4.37 5.14
CA GLU A 9 -16.94 -3.24 5.53
C GLU A 9 -15.75 -3.73 6.35
N GLN A 10 -15.99 -4.54 7.39
CA GLN A 10 -14.91 -5.14 8.17
C GLN A 10 -13.99 -6.01 7.31
N TYR A 11 -14.57 -6.80 6.39
CA TYR A 11 -13.78 -7.59 5.44
C TYR A 11 -12.90 -6.71 4.54
N ARG A 12 -13.43 -5.60 4.04
CA ARG A 12 -12.66 -4.62 3.25
C ARG A 12 -11.50 -4.02 4.05
N ILE A 13 -11.75 -3.57 5.27
CA ILE A 13 -10.72 -2.99 6.13
C ILE A 13 -9.61 -4.02 6.41
N ARG A 14 -10.00 -5.26 6.76
CA ARG A 14 -9.03 -6.34 7.03
C ARG A 14 -8.21 -6.66 5.78
N MET A 15 -8.85 -6.71 4.62
CA MET A 15 -8.21 -6.98 3.34
C MET A 15 -7.22 -5.88 2.95
N LEU A 16 -7.60 -4.61 3.06
CA LEU A 16 -6.72 -3.48 2.76
C LEU A 16 -5.58 -3.35 3.77
N SER A 17 -5.83 -3.64 5.05
CA SER A 17 -4.78 -3.69 6.09
C SER A 17 -3.78 -4.79 5.79
N GLY A 18 -4.26 -5.99 5.44
CA GLY A 18 -3.40 -7.11 5.05
C GLY A 18 -2.59 -6.82 3.78
N PHE A 19 -3.21 -6.18 2.79
CA PHE A 19 -2.54 -5.72 1.58
C PHE A 19 -1.42 -4.73 1.89
N LEU A 20 -1.69 -3.73 2.73
CA LEU A 20 -0.70 -2.74 3.17
C LEU A 20 0.46 -3.39 3.91
N ILE A 21 0.17 -4.30 4.85
CA ILE A 21 1.20 -5.01 5.62
C ILE A 21 2.09 -5.84 4.69
N GLY A 22 1.48 -6.64 3.81
CA GLY A 22 2.22 -7.44 2.83
C GLY A 22 3.09 -6.56 1.92
N PHE A 23 2.51 -5.49 1.37
CA PHE A 23 3.25 -4.53 0.54
C PHE A 23 4.45 -3.94 1.29
N THR A 24 4.26 -3.59 2.57
CA THR A 24 5.29 -2.98 3.40
C THR A 24 6.45 -3.95 3.66
N PHE A 25 6.15 -5.18 4.08
CA PHE A 25 7.17 -6.21 4.29
C PHE A 25 7.87 -6.64 3.01
N TRP A 26 7.18 -6.56 1.87
CA TRP A 26 7.79 -6.83 0.58
C TRP A 26 8.75 -5.72 0.13
N GLN A 27 8.34 -4.45 0.27
CA GLN A 27 9.07 -3.31 -0.28
C GLN A 27 10.20 -2.78 0.61
N ILE A 28 10.04 -2.78 1.94
CA ILE A 28 11.07 -2.25 2.86
C ILE A 28 12.45 -2.90 2.64
N PRO A 29 12.57 -4.24 2.57
CA PRO A 29 13.84 -4.90 2.25
C PRO A 29 14.51 -4.39 0.98
N MET A 30 13.74 -4.23 -0.11
CA MET A 30 14.24 -3.73 -1.37
C MET A 30 14.67 -2.26 -1.26
N LEU A 31 13.93 -1.42 -0.54
CA LEU A 31 14.29 -0.02 -0.33
C LEU A 31 15.61 0.10 0.44
N LEU A 32 15.80 -0.70 1.49
CA LEU A 32 17.01 -0.68 2.29
C LEU A 32 18.25 -1.01 1.46
N SER A 33 18.16 -1.93 0.49
CA SER A 33 19.28 -2.24 -0.40
C SER A 33 19.66 -1.09 -1.36
N TYR A 34 18.76 -0.14 -1.61
CA TYR A 34 19.06 1.06 -2.40
C TYR A 34 19.54 2.25 -1.55
N ILE A 35 19.23 2.28 -0.26
CA ILE A 35 19.64 3.36 0.66
C ILE A 35 21.02 3.05 1.28
N TRP A 36 21.29 1.79 1.63
CA TRP A 36 22.56 1.35 2.22
C TRP A 36 23.22 0.24 1.38
N PRO A 37 23.91 0.59 0.29
CA PRO A 37 24.56 -0.37 -0.60
C PRO A 37 25.86 -0.99 -0.03
N ASN A 38 26.18 -0.81 1.26
CA ASN A 38 27.43 -1.31 1.83
C ASN A 38 27.46 -2.85 1.92
N ASN A 39 28.57 -3.47 1.50
CA ASN A 39 28.71 -4.93 1.36
C ASN A 39 28.34 -5.73 2.63
N GLU A 40 28.70 -5.26 3.82
CA GLU A 40 28.38 -5.94 5.09
C GLU A 40 26.88 -5.88 5.43
N THR A 41 26.24 -4.76 5.07
CA THR A 41 24.79 -4.59 5.25
C THR A 41 24.07 -5.49 4.26
N VAL A 42 24.53 -5.61 3.02
CA VAL A 42 23.94 -6.44 1.96
C VAL A 42 23.94 -7.94 2.30
N GLU A 43 24.96 -8.48 2.98
CA GLU A 43 24.96 -9.89 3.42
C GLU A 43 23.94 -10.16 4.54
N LEU A 44 23.90 -9.30 5.57
CA LEU A 44 22.95 -9.45 6.68
C LEU A 44 21.49 -9.17 6.25
N VAL A 45 21.31 -8.15 5.39
CA VAL A 45 20.05 -7.80 4.72
C VAL A 45 19.62 -8.92 3.79
N GLY A 46 20.52 -9.49 3.00
CA GLY A 46 20.23 -10.59 2.10
C GLY A 46 19.74 -11.85 2.82
N ALA A 47 20.40 -12.24 3.91
CA ALA A 47 20.06 -13.46 4.65
C ALA A 47 18.73 -13.36 5.43
N ILE A 48 18.45 -12.21 6.06
CA ILE A 48 17.28 -12.03 6.93
C ILE A 48 16.11 -11.37 6.20
N LEU A 49 16.38 -10.36 5.39
CA LEU A 49 15.32 -9.59 4.73
C LEU A 49 14.81 -10.26 3.45
N SER A 50 15.55 -11.21 2.85
CA SER A 50 15.04 -11.96 1.69
C SER A 50 13.86 -12.88 2.03
N PRO A 51 13.91 -13.71 3.09
CA PRO A 51 12.73 -14.45 3.56
C PRO A 51 11.56 -13.53 3.93
N ILE A 52 11.83 -12.39 4.59
CA ILE A 52 10.80 -11.42 4.97
C ILE A 52 10.15 -10.80 3.72
N ALA A 53 10.95 -10.40 2.73
CA ALA A 53 10.46 -9.86 1.46
C ALA A 53 9.61 -10.89 0.71
N LEU A 54 10.04 -12.16 0.71
CA LEU A 54 9.32 -13.26 0.09
C LEU A 54 7.97 -13.50 0.75
N ILE A 55 7.93 -13.61 2.09
CA ILE A 55 6.70 -13.76 2.87
C ILE A 55 5.80 -12.54 2.66
N GLY A 56 6.36 -11.33 2.70
CA GLY A 56 5.65 -10.08 2.41
C GLY A 56 5.01 -10.09 1.03
N GLY A 57 5.76 -10.51 0.00
CA GLY A 57 5.28 -10.63 -1.37
C GLY A 57 4.15 -11.64 -1.53
N ILE A 58 4.23 -12.80 -0.85
CA ILE A 58 3.16 -13.80 -0.82
C ILE A 58 1.91 -13.24 -0.14
N VAL A 59 2.06 -12.60 1.01
CA VAL A 59 0.94 -11.97 1.74
C VAL A 59 0.30 -10.87 0.89
N TRP A 60 1.11 -10.03 0.26
CA TRP A 60 0.65 -8.99 -0.66
C TRP A 60 -0.14 -9.58 -1.82
N ALA A 61 0.40 -10.59 -2.51
CA ALA A 61 -0.25 -11.25 -3.64
C ALA A 61 -1.57 -11.92 -3.23
N TYR A 62 -1.60 -12.57 -2.06
CA TYR A 62 -2.82 -13.15 -1.50
C TYR A 62 -3.90 -12.08 -1.29
N TYR A 63 -3.58 -10.97 -0.64
CA TYR A 63 -4.56 -9.91 -0.40
C TYR A 63 -4.95 -9.16 -1.68
N LEU A 64 -4.03 -9.01 -2.64
CA LEU A 64 -4.35 -8.48 -3.97
C LEU A 64 -5.41 -9.35 -4.65
N PHE A 65 -5.23 -10.67 -4.62
CA PHE A 65 -6.22 -11.61 -5.14
C PHE A 65 -7.57 -11.47 -4.42
N GLN A 66 -7.58 -11.30 -3.09
CA GLN A 66 -8.81 -11.04 -2.34
C GLN A 66 -9.48 -9.72 -2.78
N VAL A 67 -8.71 -8.65 -3.05
CA VAL A 67 -9.25 -7.37 -3.54
C VAL A 67 -9.94 -7.56 -4.89
N VAL A 68 -9.27 -8.26 -5.82
CA VAL A 68 -9.84 -8.55 -7.14
C VAL A 68 -11.09 -9.41 -7.01
N ARG A 69 -11.05 -10.45 -6.17
CA ARG A 69 -12.22 -11.31 -5.89
C ARG A 69 -13.38 -10.52 -5.29
N PHE A 70 -13.10 -9.62 -4.34
CA PHE A 70 -14.09 -8.76 -3.72
C PHE A 70 -14.77 -7.86 -4.75
N VAL A 71 -14.00 -7.21 -5.63
CA VAL A 71 -14.54 -6.40 -6.74
C VAL A 71 -15.41 -7.24 -7.67
N MET A 72 -14.99 -8.46 -8.02
CA MET A 72 -15.79 -9.36 -8.85
C MET A 72 -17.12 -9.75 -8.17
N ILE A 73 -17.11 -10.03 -6.87
CA ILE A 73 -18.32 -10.35 -6.10
C ILE A 73 -19.29 -9.16 -6.07
N LEU A 74 -18.78 -7.93 -5.87
CA LEU A 74 -19.59 -6.72 -5.91
C LEU A 74 -20.18 -6.47 -7.29
N ARG A 75 -19.42 -6.67 -8.37
CA ARG A 75 -19.93 -6.53 -9.74
C ARG A 75 -21.08 -7.48 -10.04
N LYS A 76 -21.06 -8.70 -9.48
CA LYS A 76 -22.15 -9.68 -9.61
C LYS A 76 -23.39 -9.35 -8.78
N ASN A 77 -23.29 -8.45 -7.80
CA ASN A 77 -24.38 -8.07 -6.90
C ASN A 77 -24.57 -6.54 -6.90
N PRO A 78 -25.22 -5.96 -7.91
CA PRO A 78 -25.29 -4.50 -8.09
C PRO A 78 -25.96 -3.76 -6.93
N ASP A 79 -26.96 -4.36 -6.27
CA ASP A 79 -27.62 -3.73 -5.11
C ASP A 79 -26.69 -3.64 -3.89
N LEU A 80 -25.93 -4.71 -3.65
CA LEU A 80 -24.89 -4.74 -2.62
C LEU A 80 -23.77 -3.74 -2.96
N ASN A 81 -23.40 -3.64 -4.24
CA ASN A 81 -22.39 -2.70 -4.73
C ASN A 81 -22.80 -1.24 -4.50
N LYS A 82 -24.04 -0.87 -4.85
CA LYS A 82 -24.57 0.48 -4.59
C LYS A 82 -24.58 0.81 -3.10
N THR A 83 -24.96 -0.16 -2.27
CA THR A 83 -25.01 0.02 -0.82
C THR A 83 -23.62 0.17 -0.18
N LEU A 84 -22.61 -0.50 -0.74
CA LEU A 84 -21.23 -0.52 -0.23
C LEU A 84 -20.30 0.53 -0.87
N ASN A 85 -20.71 1.14 -1.98
CA ASN A 85 -20.02 2.22 -2.69
C ASN A 85 -20.93 3.45 -2.78
N ASP A 86 -21.47 3.84 -1.64
CA ASP A 86 -22.18 5.10 -1.49
C ASP A 86 -21.24 6.30 -1.71
N GLU A 87 -21.84 7.50 -1.73
CA GLU A 87 -21.11 8.76 -1.91
C GLU A 87 -20.00 8.96 -0.87
N ARG A 88 -20.21 8.47 0.35
CA ARG A 88 -19.22 8.50 1.43
C ARG A 88 -17.96 7.73 1.02
N ILE A 89 -18.10 6.47 0.59
CA ILE A 89 -16.94 5.66 0.19
C ILE A 89 -16.23 6.26 -1.03
N GLN A 90 -16.96 6.81 -1.99
CA GLN A 90 -16.36 7.47 -3.15
C GLN A 90 -15.53 8.69 -2.73
N HIS A 91 -16.09 9.51 -1.84
CA HIS A 91 -15.41 10.67 -1.28
C HIS A 91 -14.18 10.27 -0.45
N THR A 92 -14.26 9.21 0.37
CA THR A 92 -13.11 8.67 1.12
C THR A 92 -12.02 8.20 0.17
N ARG A 93 -12.36 7.49 -0.91
CA ARG A 93 -11.38 7.08 -1.94
C ARG A 93 -10.70 8.28 -2.58
N LEU A 94 -11.46 9.30 -2.96
CA LEU A 94 -10.92 10.50 -3.59
C LEU A 94 -9.97 11.25 -2.65
N LYS A 95 -10.36 11.45 -1.38
CA LYS A 95 -9.50 12.06 -0.37
C LYS A 95 -8.23 11.27 -0.13
N SER A 96 -8.34 9.95 -0.03
CA SER A 96 -7.19 9.07 0.19
C SER A 96 -6.23 9.06 -1.00
N PHE A 97 -6.77 9.04 -2.22
CA PHE A 97 -6.00 9.21 -3.44
C PHE A 97 -5.29 10.56 -3.48
N ALA A 98 -5.97 11.64 -3.12
CA ALA A 98 -5.39 12.98 -3.07
C ALA A 98 -4.21 13.04 -2.08
N VAL A 99 -4.33 12.41 -0.91
CA VAL A 99 -3.21 12.30 0.04
C VAL A 99 -2.02 11.60 -0.61
N GLY A 100 -2.22 10.42 -1.21
CA GLY A 100 -1.15 9.68 -1.89
C GLY A 100 -0.51 10.48 -3.04
N PHE A 101 -1.34 11.13 -3.85
CA PHE A 101 -0.89 11.99 -4.94
C PHE A 101 -0.01 13.14 -4.43
N TRP A 102 -0.47 13.87 -3.41
CA TRP A 102 0.29 14.99 -2.86
C TRP A 102 1.58 14.53 -2.19
N VAL A 103 1.60 13.39 -1.51
CA VAL A 103 2.82 12.78 -0.97
C VAL A 103 3.81 12.49 -2.12
N VAL A 104 3.35 11.90 -3.22
CA VAL A 104 4.21 11.59 -4.37
C VAL A 104 4.80 12.85 -4.99
N VAL A 105 3.97 13.87 -5.21
CA VAL A 105 4.38 15.15 -5.81
C VAL A 105 5.37 15.88 -4.90
N MET A 106 5.07 15.96 -3.61
CA MET A 106 5.91 16.68 -2.64
C MET A 106 7.24 15.98 -2.38
N LEU A 107 7.29 14.65 -2.44
CA LEU A 107 8.53 13.88 -2.28
C LEU A 107 9.38 13.83 -3.54
N GLN A 108 8.80 14.02 -4.74
CA GLN A 108 9.53 13.89 -6.00
C GLN A 108 10.78 14.78 -6.06
N ALA A 109 10.63 16.11 -5.91
CA ALA A 109 11.77 17.02 -6.05
C ALA A 109 12.83 16.84 -4.95
N PRO A 110 12.47 16.72 -3.65
CA PRO A 110 13.44 16.43 -2.60
C PRO A 110 14.18 15.11 -2.80
N LEU A 111 13.48 14.03 -3.19
CA LEU A 111 14.14 12.74 -3.41
C LEU A 111 15.15 12.80 -4.55
N PHE A 112 14.80 13.43 -5.68
CA PHE A 112 15.74 13.58 -6.80
C PHE A 112 16.93 14.49 -6.45
N TYR A 113 16.72 15.54 -5.67
CA TYR A 113 17.79 16.43 -5.23
C TYR A 113 18.74 15.77 -4.21
N LEU A 114 18.19 15.01 -3.26
CA LEU A 114 18.96 14.37 -2.19
C LEU A 114 19.62 13.06 -2.62
N ALA A 115 19.06 12.34 -3.61
CA ALA A 115 19.56 11.07 -4.09
C ALA A 115 21.08 11.02 -4.37
N PRO A 116 21.67 11.96 -5.14
CA PRO A 116 23.11 11.95 -5.38
C PRO A 116 23.93 12.20 -4.12
N LEU A 117 23.40 12.91 -3.12
CA LEU A 117 24.10 13.19 -1.85
C LEU A 117 24.22 11.94 -0.97
N VAL A 118 23.30 10.99 -1.12
CA VAL A 118 23.26 9.74 -0.35
C VAL A 118 23.65 8.51 -1.18
N GLY A 119 24.09 8.71 -2.44
CA GLY A 119 24.45 7.61 -3.33
C GLY A 119 23.27 6.73 -3.78
N MET A 120 22.04 7.22 -3.66
CA MET A 120 20.84 6.47 -4.05
C MET A 120 20.68 6.47 -5.58
N THR A 121 20.36 5.31 -6.15
CA THR A 121 20.11 5.18 -7.59
C THR A 121 18.75 5.78 -7.99
N VAL A 122 18.58 6.11 -9.27
CA VAL A 122 17.28 6.57 -9.82
C VAL A 122 16.18 5.54 -9.55
N GLN A 123 16.49 4.25 -9.63
CA GLN A 123 15.54 3.18 -9.30
C GLN A 123 15.14 3.22 -7.82
N GLY A 124 16.09 3.45 -6.91
CA GLY A 124 15.83 3.63 -5.49
C GLY A 124 14.90 4.81 -5.20
N VAL A 125 15.09 5.93 -5.89
CA VAL A 125 14.22 7.12 -5.80
C VAL A 125 12.79 6.78 -6.21
N ILE A 126 12.62 6.15 -7.37
CA ILE A 126 11.30 5.78 -7.90
C ILE A 126 10.58 4.82 -6.94
N LEU A 127 11.27 3.77 -6.48
CA LEU A 127 10.69 2.80 -5.54
C LEU A 127 10.30 3.45 -4.21
N THR A 128 11.15 4.34 -3.69
CA THR A 128 10.87 5.11 -2.47
C THR A 128 9.61 5.94 -2.65
N ASN A 129 9.48 6.62 -3.79
CA ASN A 129 8.32 7.45 -4.05
C ASN A 129 7.02 6.62 -4.19
N ILE A 130 7.08 5.50 -4.93
CA ILE A 130 5.96 4.56 -5.06
C ILE A 130 5.56 4.02 -3.67
N PHE A 131 6.52 3.64 -2.85
CA PHE A 131 6.27 3.13 -1.51
C PHE A 131 5.50 4.14 -0.66
N PHE A 132 5.98 5.38 -0.56
CA PHE A 132 5.30 6.41 0.23
C PHE A 132 3.94 6.80 -0.36
N GLY A 133 3.81 6.85 -1.68
CA GLY A 133 2.53 7.12 -2.34
C GLY A 133 1.47 6.06 -2.06
N VAL A 134 1.82 4.78 -2.23
CA VAL A 134 0.90 3.66 -1.99
C VAL A 134 0.55 3.52 -0.51
N THR A 135 1.55 3.58 0.38
CA THR A 135 1.32 3.43 1.82
C THR A 135 0.50 4.58 2.39
N SER A 136 0.79 5.83 2.02
CA SER A 136 0.02 6.99 2.47
C SER A 136 -1.42 6.98 1.97
N ALA A 137 -1.67 6.60 0.70
CA ALA A 137 -3.03 6.46 0.19
C ALA A 137 -3.84 5.40 0.94
N LEU A 138 -3.24 4.23 1.21
CA LEU A 138 -3.90 3.15 1.94
C LEU A 138 -4.11 3.50 3.42
N LEU A 139 -3.12 4.10 4.07
CA LEU A 139 -3.23 4.56 5.45
C LEU A 139 -4.31 5.63 5.58
N ALA A 140 -4.33 6.62 4.69
CA ALA A 140 -5.36 7.65 4.66
C ALA A 140 -6.75 7.03 4.52
N PHE A 141 -6.92 6.05 3.62
CA PHE A 141 -8.18 5.33 3.47
C PHE A 141 -8.60 4.63 4.76
N LEU A 142 -7.69 3.87 5.38
CA LEU A 142 -7.97 3.15 6.63
C LEU A 142 -8.28 4.09 7.80
N ILE A 143 -7.63 5.25 7.87
CA ILE A 143 -7.88 6.27 8.90
C ILE A 143 -9.24 6.93 8.70
N PHE A 144 -9.54 7.40 7.49
CA PHE A 144 -10.81 8.05 7.19
C PHE A 144 -12.01 7.10 7.32
N GLU A 145 -11.83 5.82 7.00
CA GLU A 145 -12.87 4.80 7.18
C GLU A 145 -13.11 4.50 8.67
N ARG A 146 -12.07 4.50 9.52
CA ARG A 146 -12.19 4.23 10.97
C ARG A 146 -12.70 5.41 11.79
N ALA A 147 -12.45 6.64 11.34
CA ALA A 147 -12.82 7.86 12.06
C ALA A 147 -14.34 8.17 12.02
N GLN A 148 -15.15 7.30 11.42
CA GLN A 148 -16.56 7.54 11.09
C GLN A 148 -17.39 6.27 11.27
#